data_AF-A0A7V9EGX6-F1
#
_entry.id   AF-A0A7V9EGX6-F1
#
_cell.length_a   1.000
_cell.length_b   1.000
_cell.length_c   1.000
_cell.angle_alpha   90.00
_cell.angle_beta   90.00
_cell.angle_gamma   90.00
#
_symmetry.space_group_name_H-M   'P 1'
#
loop_
_entity.id
_entity.type
_entity.pdbx_description
1 polymer ?
#
loop_
_entity_poly.entity_id
_entity_poly.type
_entity_poly.pdbx_seq_one_letter_code
_entity_poly.pdbx_strand_id
1 'polypeptide(L)'
;MLLSARKREILRRVVEEHVATGQPVGSRALVERSGLEVSPSTVRGELAELESLGLLTHPHTSAGRLPTESGYRLYAEELVATLEGRPDGLGVDLRGMRDEIEDALRVTTEMLSRATRLLALVSAPSLETASIRHVEVLALQPTSIMVVVITSTGGVTKRVFRLEEPADRGLLAWASEYLNERLVGERLGSSSVRRRLDAPELAPRERAFLGLIGQALLEVGSDERPQVFVGGAAGLLEESRAEELEASMHLLELLERRAAVLELVSEALEPR
;
A
#
# COMPACT_ATOMS: atom_id res chain seq x y z
N MET A 1 14.22 -13.32 -26.09
CA MET A 1 14.66 -14.66 -26.55
C MET A 1 13.41 -15.49 -26.83
N LEU A 2 13.29 -16.18 -27.97
CA LEU A 2 12.12 -17.02 -28.23
C LEU A 2 12.34 -18.41 -27.62
N LEU A 3 11.72 -18.66 -26.46
CA LEU A 3 11.55 -20.01 -25.94
C LEU A 3 10.54 -20.78 -26.79
N SER A 4 10.74 -22.09 -26.95
CA SER A 4 9.73 -22.95 -27.55
C SER A 4 8.54 -23.09 -26.60
N ALA A 5 7.34 -23.38 -27.12
CA ALA A 5 6.16 -23.63 -26.29
C ALA A 5 6.41 -24.74 -25.26
N ARG A 6 7.18 -25.77 -25.63
CA ARG A 6 7.57 -26.86 -24.73
C ARG A 6 8.48 -26.38 -23.60
N LYS A 7 9.50 -25.55 -23.89
CA LYS A 7 10.42 -25.04 -22.88
C LYS A 7 9.69 -24.14 -21.87
N ARG A 8 8.75 -23.32 -22.33
CA ARG A 8 7.87 -22.54 -21.43
C ARG A 8 7.05 -23.44 -20.54
N GLU A 9 6.40 -24.46 -21.11
CA GLU A 9 5.61 -25.41 -20.33
C GLU A 9 6.48 -26.15 -19.30
N ILE A 10 7.68 -26.60 -19.68
CA ILE A 10 8.61 -27.25 -18.75
C ILE A 10 9.02 -26.29 -17.63
N LEU A 11 9.39 -25.04 -17.95
CA LEU A 11 9.73 -24.02 -16.95
C LEU A 11 8.55 -23.78 -15.99
N ARG A 12 7.34 -23.63 -16.53
CA ARG A 12 6.10 -23.45 -15.77
C ARG A 12 5.92 -24.57 -14.75
N ARG A 13 6.04 -25.83 -15.19
CA ARG A 13 5.91 -27.01 -14.31
C ARG A 13 7.01 -27.09 -13.27
N VAL A 14 8.24 -26.72 -13.61
CA VAL A 14 9.34 -26.68 -12.64
C VAL A 14 9.05 -25.65 -11.55
N VAL A 15 8.58 -24.46 -11.92
CA VAL A 15 8.23 -23.40 -10.97
C VAL A 15 7.07 -23.84 -10.08
N GLU A 16 5.97 -24.36 -10.64
CA GLU A 16 4.80 -24.83 -9.88
C GLU A 16 5.16 -25.94 -8.88
N GLU A 17 5.93 -26.93 -9.32
CA GLU A 17 6.37 -28.05 -8.49
C GLU A 17 7.32 -27.57 -7.37
N HIS A 18 8.23 -26.65 -7.69
CA HIS A 18 9.14 -26.09 -6.70
C HIS A 18 8.41 -25.23 -5.66
N VAL A 19 7.44 -24.41 -6.08
CA VAL A 19 6.60 -23.62 -5.15
C VAL A 19 5.77 -24.55 -4.25
N ALA A 20 5.26 -25.66 -4.78
CA ALA A 20 4.46 -26.61 -4.00
C ALA A 20 5.28 -27.44 -3.00
N THR A 21 6.55 -27.73 -3.28
CA THR A 21 7.35 -28.70 -2.50
C THR A 21 8.54 -28.08 -1.78
N GLY A 22 9.04 -26.94 -2.25
CA GLY A 22 10.31 -26.35 -1.82
C GLY A 22 11.54 -27.20 -2.13
N GLN A 23 11.44 -28.19 -3.04
CA GLN A 23 12.52 -29.12 -3.38
C GLN A 23 13.01 -28.94 -4.83
N PRO A 24 14.28 -29.28 -5.13
CA PRO A 24 14.77 -29.32 -6.51
C PRO A 24 14.01 -30.35 -7.36
N VAL A 25 13.61 -29.96 -8.57
CA VAL A 25 12.72 -30.73 -9.43
C VAL A 25 13.52 -31.58 -10.43
N GLY A 26 13.32 -32.90 -10.38
CA GLY A 26 13.96 -33.85 -11.29
C GLY A 26 13.13 -34.14 -12.54
N SER A 27 13.80 -34.51 -13.65
CA SER A 27 13.11 -34.79 -14.92
C SER A 27 12.11 -35.95 -14.85
N ARG A 28 12.38 -36.99 -14.04
CA ARG A 28 11.41 -38.09 -13.81
C ARG A 28 10.16 -37.61 -13.07
N ALA A 29 10.35 -36.89 -11.97
CA ALA A 29 9.24 -36.34 -11.19
C ALA A 29 8.38 -35.40 -12.03
N LEU A 30 9.02 -34.59 -12.89
CA LEU A 30 8.29 -33.72 -13.82
C LEU A 30 7.41 -34.56 -14.75
N VAL A 31 7.96 -35.55 -15.46
CA VAL A 31 7.17 -36.37 -16.42
C VAL A 31 6.02 -37.10 -15.72
N GLU A 32 6.26 -37.69 -14.56
CA GLU A 32 5.26 -38.44 -13.80
C GLU A 32 4.11 -37.56 -13.28
N ARG A 33 4.39 -36.31 -12.87
CA ARG A 33 3.40 -35.41 -12.24
C ARG A 33 2.74 -34.44 -13.23
N SER A 34 3.37 -34.14 -14.37
CA SER A 34 2.92 -33.07 -15.27
C SER A 34 2.18 -33.53 -16.52
N GLY A 35 2.11 -34.84 -16.78
CA GLY A 35 1.40 -35.39 -17.95
C GLY A 35 2.05 -35.00 -19.28
N LEU A 36 3.33 -34.64 -19.27
CA LEU A 36 4.08 -34.29 -20.47
C LEU A 36 4.22 -35.51 -21.39
N GLU A 37 3.85 -35.37 -22.67
CA GLU A 37 3.99 -36.41 -23.70
C GLU A 37 5.44 -36.55 -24.21
N VAL A 38 6.43 -36.48 -23.31
CA VAL A 38 7.86 -36.58 -23.64
C VAL A 38 8.61 -37.46 -22.64
N SER A 39 9.68 -38.10 -23.12
CA SER A 39 10.49 -38.98 -22.29
C SER A 39 11.32 -38.20 -21.25
N PRO A 40 11.69 -38.83 -20.10
CA PRO A 40 12.54 -38.20 -19.10
C PRO A 40 13.92 -37.75 -19.62
N SER A 41 14.45 -38.38 -20.68
CA SER A 41 15.71 -37.97 -21.31
C SER A 41 15.54 -36.69 -22.12
N THR A 42 14.42 -36.54 -22.84
CA THR A 42 14.07 -35.29 -23.53
C THR A 42 13.94 -34.15 -22.52
N VAL A 43 13.18 -34.35 -21.43
CA VAL A 43 13.02 -33.34 -20.38
C VAL A 43 14.36 -32.98 -19.75
N ARG A 44 15.26 -33.95 -19.54
CA ARG A 44 16.61 -33.67 -19.02
C ARG A 44 17.42 -32.75 -19.95
N GLY A 45 17.29 -32.93 -21.27
CA GLY A 45 17.92 -32.03 -22.26
C GLY A 45 17.35 -30.61 -22.18
N GLU A 46 16.03 -30.49 -22.16
CA GLU A 46 15.35 -29.19 -22.09
C GLU A 46 15.67 -28.44 -20.79
N LEU A 47 15.77 -29.15 -19.66
CA LEU A 47 16.21 -28.59 -18.38
C LEU A 47 17.65 -28.05 -18.43
N ALA A 48 18.56 -28.75 -19.11
CA ALA A 48 19.93 -28.29 -19.30
C ALA A 48 20.00 -27.05 -20.20
N GLU A 49 19.14 -26.96 -21.20
CA GLU A 49 19.04 -25.78 -22.05
C GLU A 49 18.46 -24.59 -21.27
N LEU A 50 17.40 -24.79 -20.47
CA LEU A 50 16.84 -23.74 -19.60
C LEU A 50 17.85 -23.23 -18.56
N GLU A 51 18.70 -24.13 -18.05
CA GLU A 51 19.84 -23.77 -17.20
C GLU A 51 20.89 -22.95 -17.95
N SER A 52 21.24 -23.33 -19.19
CA SER A 52 22.18 -22.55 -20.02
C SER A 52 21.66 -21.15 -20.35
N LEU A 53 20.33 -20.98 -20.36
CA LEU A 53 19.65 -19.68 -20.52
C LEU A 53 19.57 -18.89 -19.20
N GLY A 54 20.05 -19.45 -18.09
CA GLY A 54 20.05 -18.83 -16.78
C GLY A 54 18.69 -18.81 -16.09
N LEU A 55 17.69 -19.55 -16.59
CA LEU A 55 16.33 -19.60 -16.03
C LEU A 55 16.19 -20.65 -14.93
N LEU A 56 17.06 -21.65 -14.94
CA LEU A 56 17.14 -22.70 -13.92
C LEU A 56 18.58 -22.81 -13.40
N THR A 57 18.72 -23.33 -12.19
CA THR A 57 20.01 -23.66 -11.58
C THR A 57 19.91 -25.00 -10.85
N HIS A 58 21.01 -25.44 -10.24
CA HIS A 58 21.07 -26.62 -9.39
C HIS A 58 21.89 -26.32 -8.12
N PRO A 59 21.51 -26.86 -6.94
CA PRO A 59 22.31 -26.70 -5.74
C PRO A 59 23.60 -27.53 -5.86
N HIS A 60 23.45 -28.76 -6.36
CA HIS A 60 24.51 -29.72 -6.64
C HIS A 60 24.18 -30.46 -7.93
N THR A 61 25.21 -31.02 -8.58
CA THR A 61 25.11 -31.57 -9.94
C THR A 61 24.09 -32.72 -10.08
N SER A 62 23.75 -33.38 -8.96
CA SER A 62 22.75 -34.45 -8.86
C SER A 62 21.37 -34.01 -8.34
N ALA A 63 21.25 -32.80 -7.79
CA ALA A 63 20.09 -32.34 -7.05
C ALA A 63 19.12 -31.54 -7.96
N GLY A 64 18.44 -32.22 -8.88
CA GLY A 64 17.34 -31.64 -9.68
C GLY A 64 17.64 -30.28 -10.32
N ARG A 65 16.59 -29.49 -10.59
CA ARG A 65 16.67 -28.09 -10.99
C ARG A 65 15.72 -27.24 -10.16
N LEU A 66 16.12 -26.01 -9.86
CA LEU A 66 15.27 -25.01 -9.23
C LEU A 66 15.25 -23.73 -10.08
N PRO A 67 14.16 -22.96 -10.05
CA PRO A 67 14.08 -21.69 -10.78
C PRO A 67 15.09 -20.68 -10.22
N THR A 68 15.70 -19.90 -11.12
CA THR A 68 16.42 -18.68 -10.76
C THR A 68 15.44 -17.50 -10.66
N GLU A 69 15.92 -16.34 -10.22
CA GLU A 69 15.13 -15.10 -10.22
C GLU A 69 14.54 -14.78 -11.61
N SER A 70 15.33 -14.95 -12.68
CA SER A 70 14.86 -14.74 -14.05
C SER A 70 13.85 -15.80 -14.49
N GLY A 71 13.99 -17.04 -14.02
CA GLY A 71 13.00 -18.10 -14.22
C GLY A 71 11.64 -17.78 -13.59
N TYR A 72 11.64 -17.31 -12.34
CA TYR A 72 10.42 -16.84 -11.66
C TYR A 72 9.81 -15.64 -12.36
N ARG A 73 10.62 -14.66 -12.77
CA ARG A 73 10.14 -13.45 -13.46
C ARG A 73 9.42 -13.80 -14.76
N LEU A 74 10.04 -14.64 -15.59
CA LEU A 74 9.43 -15.08 -16.84
C LEU A 74 8.12 -15.86 -16.60
N TYR A 75 8.11 -16.76 -15.61
CA TYR A 75 6.89 -17.48 -15.22
C TYR A 75 5.77 -16.53 -14.79
N ALA A 76 6.08 -15.54 -13.95
CA ALA A 76 5.10 -14.56 -13.48
C ALA A 76 4.54 -13.70 -14.62
N GLU A 77 5.39 -13.23 -15.54
CA GLU A 77 4.98 -12.46 -16.71
C GLU A 77 4.03 -13.26 -17.62
N GLU A 78 4.35 -14.54 -17.88
CA GLU A 78 3.49 -15.41 -18.69
C GLU A 78 2.20 -15.81 -17.97
N LEU A 79 2.24 -16.02 -16.65
CA LEU A 79 1.06 -16.31 -15.83
C LEU A 79 0.07 -15.15 -15.86
N VAL A 80 0.54 -13.91 -15.63
CA VAL A 80 -0.30 -12.70 -15.66
C VAL A 80 -0.97 -12.52 -17.03
N ALA A 81 -0.26 -12.82 -18.11
CA ALA A 81 -0.84 -12.78 -19.47
C ALA A 81 -1.94 -13.83 -19.71
N THR A 82 -1.99 -14.88 -18.88
CA THR A 82 -2.93 -16.02 -19.01
C THR A 82 -4.06 -15.97 -17.99
N LEU A 83 -3.99 -15.11 -16.98
CA LEU A 83 -5.07 -14.89 -16.01
C LEU A 83 -6.25 -14.16 -16.68
N GLU A 84 -7.13 -14.92 -17.34
CA GLU A 84 -8.41 -14.43 -17.83
C GLU A 84 -9.45 -14.48 -16.70
N GLY A 85 -10.00 -13.30 -16.35
CA GLY A 85 -11.07 -13.16 -15.37
C GLY A 85 -10.68 -12.30 -14.16
N ARG A 86 -11.66 -11.57 -13.61
CA ARG A 86 -11.49 -11.03 -12.26
C ARG A 86 -11.49 -12.24 -11.32
N PRO A 87 -10.52 -12.37 -10.39
CA PRO A 87 -10.71 -13.28 -9.27
C PRO A 87 -12.06 -12.94 -8.64
N ASP A 88 -12.81 -13.97 -8.21
CA ASP A 88 -13.99 -13.74 -7.37
C ASP A 88 -13.57 -12.75 -6.30
N GLY A 89 -14.27 -11.61 -6.24
CA GLY A 89 -13.90 -10.54 -5.32
C GLY A 89 -13.72 -11.14 -3.94
N LEU A 90 -12.76 -10.64 -3.16
CA LEU A 90 -12.37 -11.16 -1.83
C LEU A 90 -13.53 -11.19 -0.79
N GLY A 91 -14.79 -11.05 -1.20
CA GLY A 91 -15.98 -11.09 -0.36
C GLY A 91 -16.16 -9.82 0.46
N VAL A 92 -15.47 -8.73 0.10
CA VAL A 92 -15.36 -7.56 0.95
C VAL A 92 -16.41 -6.51 0.58
N ASP A 93 -17.35 -6.28 1.50
CA ASP A 93 -18.25 -5.14 1.43
C ASP A 93 -17.62 -3.90 2.09
N LEU A 94 -16.80 -3.17 1.32
CA LEU A 94 -16.22 -1.90 1.75
C LEU A 94 -17.28 -0.78 1.87
N ARG A 95 -18.54 -1.00 1.47
CA ARG A 95 -19.57 0.05 1.42
C ARG A 95 -20.08 0.46 2.80
N GLY A 96 -19.87 -0.38 3.82
CA GLY A 96 -20.21 -0.09 5.22
C GLY A 96 -19.15 0.73 5.96
N MET A 97 -17.94 0.88 5.41
CA MET A 97 -16.79 1.51 6.09
C MET A 97 -16.71 3.03 5.83
N ARG A 98 -17.86 3.68 5.66
CA ARG A 98 -17.98 5.06 5.15
C ARG A 98 -17.37 6.14 6.04
N ASP A 99 -17.05 5.82 7.30
CA ASP A 99 -16.76 6.86 8.27
C ASP A 99 -15.26 7.08 8.53
N GLU A 100 -14.37 6.10 8.28
CA GLU A 100 -12.92 6.24 8.55
C GLU A 100 -12.06 5.47 7.52
N ILE A 101 -11.31 6.20 6.67
CA ILE A 101 -10.40 5.62 5.66
C ILE A 101 -9.34 4.73 6.31
N GLU A 102 -8.85 5.10 7.50
CA GLU A 102 -7.85 4.32 8.24
C GLU A 102 -8.33 2.91 8.59
N ASP A 103 -9.58 2.79 9.03
CA ASP A 103 -10.18 1.49 9.36
C ASP A 103 -10.36 0.63 8.11
N ALA A 104 -10.77 1.23 6.99
CA ALA A 104 -10.85 0.56 5.70
C ALA A 104 -9.48 0.02 5.25
N LEU A 105 -8.42 0.82 5.38
CA LEU A 105 -7.05 0.41 5.03
C LEU A 105 -6.53 -0.68 5.97
N ARG A 106 -6.82 -0.61 7.27
CA ARG A 106 -6.45 -1.65 8.24
C ARG A 106 -7.09 -2.99 7.92
N VAL A 107 -8.41 -3.01 7.72
CA VAL A 107 -9.15 -4.25 7.38
C VAL A 107 -8.66 -4.83 6.06
N THR A 108 -8.42 -3.97 5.06
CA THR A 108 -7.88 -4.39 3.77
C THR A 108 -6.52 -5.05 3.91
N THR A 109 -5.62 -4.46 4.71
CA THR A 109 -4.28 -5.01 4.97
C THR A 109 -4.37 -6.40 5.60
N GLU A 110 -5.21 -6.58 6.62
CA GLU A 110 -5.40 -7.89 7.28
C GLU A 110 -5.98 -8.93 6.31
N MET A 111 -6.94 -8.54 5.48
CA MET A 111 -7.55 -9.43 4.49
C MET A 111 -6.56 -9.86 3.41
N LEU A 112 -5.75 -8.94 2.89
CA LEU A 112 -4.69 -9.24 1.93
C LEU A 112 -3.70 -10.24 2.53
N SER A 113 -3.30 -10.01 3.78
CA SER A 113 -2.39 -10.92 4.46
C SER A 113 -3.01 -12.32 4.61
N ARG A 114 -4.26 -12.43 5.07
CA ARG A 114 -4.93 -13.73 5.23
C ARG A 114 -5.14 -14.47 3.91
N ALA A 115 -5.54 -13.74 2.86
CA ALA A 115 -5.81 -14.34 1.55
C ALA A 115 -4.53 -14.85 0.88
N THR A 116 -3.41 -14.15 1.07
CA THR A 116 -2.12 -14.50 0.46
C THR A 116 -1.25 -15.38 1.36
N ARG A 117 -1.53 -15.43 2.66
CA ARG A 117 -0.63 -15.93 3.71
C ARG A 117 0.73 -15.21 3.73
N LEU A 118 0.79 -14.01 3.18
CA LEU A 118 2.00 -13.19 3.14
C LEU A 118 1.89 -12.00 4.09
N LEU A 119 3.03 -11.36 4.31
CA LEU A 119 3.06 -10.02 4.87
C LEU A 119 2.38 -9.06 3.88
N ALA A 120 1.39 -8.32 4.35
CA ALA A 120 0.72 -7.30 3.58
C ALA A 120 1.10 -5.91 4.09
N LEU A 121 1.34 -5.01 3.15
CA LEU A 121 1.66 -3.62 3.43
C LEU A 121 0.73 -2.71 2.62
N VAL A 122 0.11 -1.73 3.28
CA VAL A 122 -0.73 -0.73 2.63
C VAL A 122 -0.30 0.65 3.10
N SER A 123 -0.04 1.54 2.15
CA SER A 123 0.28 2.94 2.41
C SER A 123 -1.00 3.78 2.28
N ALA A 124 -1.30 4.60 3.29
CA ALA A 124 -2.29 5.65 3.17
C ALA A 124 -1.73 6.79 2.30
N PRO A 125 -2.55 7.41 1.44
CA PRO A 125 -2.12 8.61 0.73
C PRO A 125 -1.72 9.71 1.73
N SER A 126 -0.50 10.25 1.59
CA SER A 126 0.00 11.32 2.46
C SER A 126 -0.87 12.57 2.33
N LEU A 127 -1.30 13.13 3.47
CA LEU A 127 -2.02 14.40 3.52
C LEU A 127 -1.16 15.59 3.08
N GLU A 128 0.17 15.47 3.06
CA GLU A 128 1.08 16.56 2.63
C GLU A 128 0.87 16.97 1.15
N THR A 129 0.35 16.06 0.33
CA THR A 129 -0.02 16.35 -1.07
C THR A 129 -1.50 16.67 -1.25
N ALA A 130 -2.31 16.45 -0.20
CA ALA A 130 -3.74 16.59 -0.30
C ALA A 130 -4.14 18.08 -0.31
N SER A 131 -4.97 18.43 -1.28
CA SER A 131 -5.57 19.76 -1.35
C SER A 131 -6.84 19.83 -0.52
N ILE A 132 -7.11 20.98 0.07
CA ILE A 132 -8.35 21.24 0.79
C ILE A 132 -9.50 21.23 -0.22
N ARG A 133 -10.50 20.40 0.03
CA ARG A 133 -11.71 20.30 -0.80
C ARG A 133 -12.89 21.02 -0.16
N HIS A 134 -13.00 20.95 1.14
CA HIS A 134 -14.07 21.61 1.89
C HIS A 134 -13.63 21.89 3.32
N VAL A 135 -14.10 23.00 3.89
CA VAL A 135 -13.92 23.33 5.31
C VAL A 135 -15.25 23.72 5.90
N GLU A 136 -15.61 23.15 7.05
CA GLU A 136 -16.86 23.47 7.74
C GLU A 136 -16.57 23.85 9.19
N VAL A 137 -17.18 24.94 9.68
CA VAL A 137 -17.05 25.40 11.06
C VAL A 137 -18.41 25.31 11.75
N LEU A 138 -18.52 24.38 12.70
CA LEU A 138 -19.77 24.01 13.38
C LEU A 138 -19.74 24.41 14.86
N ALA A 139 -20.86 24.88 15.40
CA ALA A 139 -21.02 25.02 16.84
C ALA A 139 -21.43 23.66 17.45
N LEU A 140 -20.68 23.18 18.45
CA LEU A 140 -21.05 22.01 19.25
C LEU A 140 -21.83 22.42 20.50
N GLN A 141 -21.36 23.48 21.17
CA GLN A 141 -21.92 24.05 22.39
C GLN A 141 -21.77 25.57 22.35
N PRO A 142 -22.40 26.35 23.26
CA PRO A 142 -22.26 27.79 23.26
C PRO A 142 -20.81 28.26 23.19
N THR A 143 -19.88 27.64 23.92
CA THR A 143 -18.45 28.01 23.93
C THR A 143 -17.55 26.96 23.28
N SER A 144 -18.09 26.09 22.42
CA SER A 144 -17.28 25.08 21.73
C SER A 144 -17.67 24.94 20.27
N ILE A 145 -16.66 24.92 19.41
CA ILE A 145 -16.81 24.78 17.95
C ILE A 145 -15.98 23.60 17.45
N MET A 146 -16.38 23.03 16.32
CA MET A 146 -15.65 22.01 15.60
C MET A 146 -15.35 22.49 14.19
N VAL A 147 -14.10 22.36 13.77
CA VAL A 147 -13.68 22.59 12.40
C VAL A 147 -13.47 21.22 11.75
N VAL A 148 -14.12 21.02 10.61
CA VAL A 148 -14.00 19.83 9.79
C VAL A 148 -13.33 20.22 8.49
N VAL A 149 -12.24 19.54 8.14
CA VAL A 149 -11.52 19.72 6.87
C VAL A 149 -11.62 18.44 6.08
N ILE A 150 -12.10 18.54 4.85
CA ILE A 150 -12.17 17.44 3.89
C ILE A 150 -11.14 17.70 2.82
N THR A 151 -10.29 16.72 2.53
CA THR A 151 -9.25 16.83 1.51
C THR A 151 -9.65 16.16 0.19
N SER A 152 -8.90 16.41 -0.88
CA SER A 152 -9.09 15.76 -2.19
C SER A 152 -8.82 14.25 -2.17
N THR A 153 -8.05 13.76 -1.19
CA THR A 153 -7.82 12.33 -0.95
C THR A 153 -8.96 11.67 -0.17
N GLY A 154 -9.98 12.44 0.23
CA GLY A 154 -11.10 11.96 1.04
C GLY A 154 -10.81 11.92 2.54
N GLY A 155 -9.63 12.34 2.98
CA GLY A 155 -9.29 12.48 4.39
C GLY A 155 -10.20 13.50 5.08
N VAL A 156 -10.65 13.19 6.29
CA VAL A 156 -11.52 14.06 7.09
C VAL A 156 -10.85 14.32 8.44
N THR A 157 -10.40 15.55 8.65
CA THR A 157 -9.83 15.98 9.94
C THR A 157 -10.87 16.76 10.72
N LYS A 158 -11.04 16.44 12.00
CA LYS A 158 -11.97 17.12 12.92
C LYS A 158 -11.19 17.71 14.09
N ARG A 159 -11.37 18.99 14.39
CA ARG A 159 -10.73 19.64 15.55
C ARG A 159 -11.74 20.45 16.34
N VAL A 160 -11.76 20.22 17.65
CA VAL A 160 -12.64 20.93 18.57
C VAL A 160 -11.87 22.05 19.25
N PHE A 161 -12.46 23.24 19.27
CA PHE A 161 -11.93 24.43 19.93
C PHE A 161 -12.89 24.90 21.01
N ARG A 162 -12.33 25.47 22.07
CA ARG A 162 -13.09 26.13 23.13
C ARG A 162 -12.91 27.64 22.99
N LEU A 163 -14.02 28.36 22.99
CA LEU A 163 -14.07 29.81 22.92
C LEU A 163 -14.22 30.40 24.32
N GLU A 164 -13.68 31.60 24.53
CA GLU A 164 -13.84 32.35 25.78
C GLU A 164 -15.25 32.93 25.92
N GLU A 165 -15.89 33.21 24.79
CA GLU A 165 -17.25 33.76 24.68
C GLU A 165 -18.15 32.83 23.85
N PRO A 166 -19.49 32.97 23.95
CA PRO A 166 -20.40 32.21 23.12
C PRO A 166 -20.13 32.42 21.62
N ALA A 167 -20.15 31.33 20.86
CA ALA A 167 -19.91 31.29 19.43
C ALA A 167 -20.97 32.12 18.69
N ASP A 168 -20.50 33.14 17.97
CA ASP A 168 -21.33 33.95 17.10
C ASP A 168 -21.63 33.18 15.82
N ARG A 169 -22.90 32.77 15.63
CA ARG A 169 -23.33 31.99 14.46
C ARG A 169 -23.04 32.70 13.13
N GLY A 170 -23.09 34.03 13.09
CA GLY A 170 -22.75 34.80 11.89
C GLY A 170 -21.26 34.69 11.57
N LEU A 171 -20.41 34.74 12.59
CA LEU A 171 -18.97 34.58 12.45
C LEU A 171 -18.58 33.16 12.01
N LEU A 172 -19.29 32.12 12.49
CA LEU A 172 -19.05 30.73 12.05
C LEU A 172 -19.41 30.52 10.57
N ALA A 173 -20.56 31.04 10.15
CA ALA A 173 -21.00 30.96 8.77
C ALA A 173 -20.04 31.70 7.84
N TRP A 174 -19.68 32.94 8.21
CA TRP A 174 -18.68 33.73 7.49
C TRP A 174 -17.33 33.01 7.40
N ALA A 175 -16.84 32.44 8.50
CA ALA A 175 -15.55 31.74 8.50
C ALA A 175 -15.59 30.51 7.58
N SER A 176 -16.68 29.75 7.59
CA SER A 176 -16.87 28.62 6.67
C SER A 176 -16.83 29.07 5.21
N GLU A 177 -17.54 30.14 4.86
CA GLU A 177 -17.56 30.70 3.50
C GLU A 177 -16.17 31.20 3.10
N TYR A 178 -15.54 32.02 3.93
CA TYR A 178 -14.20 32.56 3.70
C TYR A 178 -13.15 31.46 3.50
N LEU A 179 -13.15 30.44 4.35
CA LEU A 179 -12.21 29.33 4.26
C LEU A 179 -12.43 28.50 3.00
N ASN A 180 -13.68 28.28 2.58
CA ASN A 180 -13.96 27.59 1.32
C ASN A 180 -13.54 28.41 0.10
N GLU A 181 -13.81 29.70 0.08
CA GLU A 181 -13.41 30.57 -1.05
C GLU A 181 -11.89 30.70 -1.19
N ARG A 182 -11.19 30.76 -0.06
CA ARG A 182 -9.77 31.11 -0.03
C ARG A 182 -8.84 29.91 0.03
N LEU A 183 -9.25 28.81 0.65
CA LEU A 183 -8.38 27.66 0.90
C LEU A 183 -8.68 26.45 0.02
N VAL A 184 -9.86 26.34 -0.61
CA VAL A 184 -10.15 25.21 -1.49
C VAL A 184 -9.17 25.18 -2.66
N GLY A 185 -8.61 24.00 -2.93
CA GLY A 185 -7.56 23.76 -3.92
C GLY A 185 -6.14 23.94 -3.40
N GLU A 186 -5.96 24.56 -2.23
CA GLU A 186 -4.64 24.74 -1.63
C GLU A 186 -4.17 23.49 -0.91
N ARG A 187 -2.86 23.28 -0.91
CA ARG A 187 -2.25 22.19 -0.15
C ARG A 187 -2.35 22.47 1.35
N LEU A 188 -2.77 21.45 2.10
CA LEU A 188 -2.83 21.51 3.55
C LEU A 188 -1.44 21.81 4.13
N GLY A 189 -1.35 22.62 5.18
CA GLY A 189 -0.06 23.02 5.79
C GLY A 189 0.83 23.96 4.96
N SER A 190 0.43 24.36 3.75
CA SER A 190 1.25 25.24 2.90
C SER A 190 1.38 26.67 3.45
N SER A 191 2.49 27.32 3.10
CA SER A 191 2.71 28.75 3.43
C SER A 191 1.64 29.67 2.80
N SER A 192 1.01 29.22 1.72
CA SER A 192 -0.11 29.89 1.06
C SER A 192 -1.39 29.89 1.92
N VAL A 193 -1.66 28.81 2.67
CA VAL A 193 -2.77 28.76 3.64
C VAL A 193 -2.54 29.79 4.75
N ARG A 194 -1.33 29.82 5.32
CA ARG A 194 -0.96 30.79 6.37
C ARG A 194 -1.15 32.24 5.91
N ARG A 195 -0.68 32.58 4.71
CA ARG A 195 -0.81 33.94 4.16
C ARG A 195 -2.27 34.39 4.03
N ARG A 196 -3.18 33.46 3.68
CA ARG A 196 -4.60 33.76 3.53
C ARG A 196 -5.30 33.91 4.87
N LEU A 197 -4.93 33.12 5.87
CA LEU A 197 -5.43 33.27 7.24
C LEU A 197 -4.98 34.60 7.88
N ASP A 198 -3.81 35.09 7.52
CA ASP A 198 -3.23 36.37 8.01
C ASP A 198 -3.50 37.57 7.08
N ALA A 199 -4.54 37.51 6.22
CA ALA A 199 -4.80 38.55 5.23
C ALA A 199 -5.04 39.94 5.88
N PRO A 200 -4.42 41.02 5.37
CA PRO A 200 -4.47 42.34 6.00
C PRO A 200 -5.86 42.99 5.93
N GLU A 201 -6.70 42.56 4.98
CA GLU A 201 -8.07 43.03 4.74
C GLU A 201 -9.08 42.54 5.80
N LEU A 202 -8.70 41.55 6.60
CA LEU A 202 -9.56 40.98 7.65
C LEU A 202 -9.75 41.97 8.80
N ALA A 203 -11.00 42.10 9.25
CA ALA A 203 -11.33 42.86 10.45
C ALA A 203 -10.64 42.26 11.69
N PRO A 204 -10.40 43.03 12.76
CA PRO A 204 -9.72 42.52 13.96
C PRO A 204 -10.38 41.27 14.57
N ARG A 205 -11.72 41.24 14.57
CA ARG A 205 -12.52 40.12 15.09
C ARG A 205 -12.38 38.85 14.26
N GLU A 206 -12.42 39.01 12.93
CA GLU A 206 -12.25 37.94 11.95
C GLU A 206 -10.84 37.33 12.03
N ARG A 207 -9.83 38.20 12.10
CA ARG A 207 -8.42 37.79 12.23
C ARG A 207 -8.16 37.03 13.52
N ALA A 208 -8.71 37.48 14.64
CA ALA A 208 -8.58 36.77 15.91
C ALA A 208 -9.22 35.37 15.83
N PHE A 209 -10.41 35.26 15.22
CA PHE A 209 -11.11 34.00 15.05
C PHE A 209 -10.35 33.03 14.12
N LEU A 210 -9.88 33.52 12.97
CA LEU A 210 -9.06 32.73 12.05
C LEU A 210 -7.70 32.38 12.63
N GLY A 211 -7.12 33.20 13.50
CA GLY A 211 -5.88 32.90 14.21
C GLY A 211 -6.02 31.70 15.15
N LEU A 212 -7.15 31.58 15.87
CA LEU A 212 -7.46 30.44 16.74
C LEU A 212 -7.56 29.13 15.96
N ILE A 213 -8.25 29.16 14.81
CA ILE A 213 -8.46 27.98 13.96
C ILE A 213 -7.20 27.67 13.13
N GLY A 214 -6.52 28.71 12.66
CA GLY A 214 -5.44 28.65 11.68
C GLY A 214 -4.20 27.93 12.18
N GLN A 215 -3.83 28.11 13.45
CA GLN A 215 -2.72 27.36 14.05
C GLN A 215 -2.96 25.84 13.98
N ALA A 216 -4.15 25.40 14.37
CA ALA A 216 -4.51 23.99 14.33
C ALA A 216 -4.67 23.45 12.89
N LEU A 217 -5.17 24.25 11.94
CA LEU A 217 -5.21 23.84 10.53
C LEU A 217 -3.81 23.61 9.93
N LEU A 218 -2.82 24.39 10.38
CA LEU A 218 -1.43 24.26 9.93
C LEU A 218 -0.74 23.05 10.58
N GLU A 219 -1.04 22.74 11.84
CA GLU A 219 -0.51 21.56 12.55
C GLU A 219 -1.01 20.23 11.96
N VAL A 220 -2.25 20.18 11.49
CA VAL A 220 -2.84 18.99 10.84
C VAL A 220 -2.04 18.59 9.60
N GLY A 221 -1.51 19.56 8.84
CA GLY A 221 -0.70 19.29 7.67
C GLY A 221 0.73 18.82 7.98
N SER A 222 1.23 19.02 9.20
CA SER A 222 2.62 18.76 9.57
C SER A 222 2.86 17.52 10.44
N ASP A 223 1.83 17.02 11.13
CA ASP A 223 1.99 15.89 12.07
C ASP A 223 1.60 14.52 11.49
N GLU A 224 0.91 14.46 10.34
CA GLU A 224 0.51 13.20 9.74
C GLU A 224 1.59 12.66 8.79
N ARG A 225 2.57 11.96 9.38
CA ARG A 225 3.47 11.08 8.64
C ARG A 225 2.63 10.08 7.82
N PRO A 226 3.06 9.69 6.62
CA PRO A 226 2.30 8.73 5.83
C PRO A 226 2.09 7.46 6.67
N GLN A 227 0.83 7.06 6.82
CA GLN A 227 0.50 5.92 7.65
C GLN A 227 0.71 4.64 6.83
N VAL A 228 1.51 3.73 7.38
CA VAL A 228 1.69 2.39 6.83
C VAL A 228 0.97 1.40 7.72
N PHE A 229 0.09 0.63 7.11
CA PHE A 229 -0.59 -0.49 7.73
C PHE A 229 0.18 -1.76 7.38
N VAL A 230 0.49 -2.57 8.40
CA VAL A 230 1.20 -3.85 8.26
C VAL A 230 0.30 -4.96 8.78
N GLY A 231 0.12 -6.01 7.99
CA GLY A 231 -0.62 -7.21 8.36
C GLY A 231 0.21 -8.46 8.09
N GLY A 232 0.02 -9.53 8.87
CA GLY A 232 0.68 -10.81 8.63
C GLY A 232 2.06 -11.00 9.23
N ALA A 233 2.55 -10.06 10.05
CA ALA A 233 3.85 -10.17 10.70
C ALA A 233 4.03 -11.47 11.51
N ALA A 234 2.97 -11.94 12.17
CA ALA A 234 2.98 -13.23 12.88
C ALA A 234 3.10 -14.43 11.92
N GLY A 235 2.36 -14.42 10.81
CA GLY A 235 2.39 -15.49 9.81
C GLY A 235 3.76 -15.62 9.14
N LEU A 236 4.46 -14.51 8.92
CA LEU A 236 5.83 -14.52 8.41
C LEU A 236 6.76 -15.36 9.31
N LEU A 237 6.63 -15.25 10.62
CA LEU A 237 7.46 -16.01 11.57
C LEU A 237 7.04 -17.47 11.70
N GLU A 238 5.74 -17.77 11.57
CA GLU A 238 5.23 -19.14 11.63
C GLU A 238 5.66 -19.99 10.42
N GLU A 239 5.75 -19.39 9.23
CA GLU A 239 6.13 -20.09 8.00
C GLU A 239 7.66 -20.08 7.72
N SER A 240 8.43 -19.27 8.46
CA SER A 240 9.89 -19.16 8.29
C SER A 240 10.63 -20.42 8.72
N ARG A 241 11.57 -20.89 7.88
CA ARG A 241 12.52 -21.92 8.30
C ARG A 241 13.52 -21.37 9.31
N ALA A 242 14.14 -22.24 10.10
CA ALA A 242 15.13 -21.84 11.11
C ALA A 242 16.31 -21.03 10.51
N GLU A 243 16.70 -21.33 9.28
CA GLU A 243 17.77 -20.66 8.54
C GLU A 243 17.35 -19.26 8.02
N GLU A 244 16.04 -19.01 7.91
CA GLU A 244 15.46 -17.77 7.38
C GLU A 244 14.98 -16.83 8.51
N LEU A 245 14.94 -17.33 9.75
CA LEU A 245 14.40 -16.61 10.89
C LEU A 245 15.11 -15.27 11.14
N GLU A 246 16.43 -15.24 10.98
CA GLU A 246 17.25 -14.03 11.13
C GLU A 246 16.89 -12.97 10.07
N ALA A 247 16.70 -13.41 8.82
CA ALA A 247 16.26 -12.53 7.72
C ALA A 247 14.84 -12.01 7.96
N SER A 248 13.92 -12.87 8.44
CA SER A 248 12.55 -12.48 8.79
C SER A 248 12.50 -11.48 9.95
N MET A 249 13.34 -11.65 10.97
CA MET A 249 13.49 -10.68 12.07
C MET A 249 14.01 -9.34 11.56
N HIS A 250 15.03 -9.35 10.68
CA HIS A 250 15.55 -8.12 10.09
C HIS A 250 14.50 -7.39 9.23
N LEU A 251 13.68 -8.14 8.50
CA LEU A 251 12.55 -7.58 7.76
C LEU A 251 11.54 -6.92 8.70
N LEU A 252 11.21 -7.55 9.84
CA LEU A 252 10.32 -6.94 10.84
C LEU A 252 10.90 -5.66 11.44
N GLU A 253 12.20 -5.63 11.76
CA GLU A 253 12.89 -4.42 12.22
C GLU A 253 12.86 -3.28 11.18
N LEU A 254 13.01 -3.62 9.89
CA LEU A 254 12.86 -2.65 8.81
C LEU A 254 11.41 -2.15 8.69
N LEU A 255 10.42 -3.03 8.89
CA LEU A 255 9.00 -2.67 8.86
C LEU A 255 8.59 -1.75 10.01
N GLU A 256 9.21 -1.89 11.19
CA GLU A 256 9.04 -0.95 12.30
C GLU A 256 9.53 0.46 11.95
N ARG A 257 10.52 0.57 11.04
CA ARG A 257 11.01 1.85 10.50
C ARG A 257 10.07 2.33 9.39
N ARG A 258 8.84 2.71 9.76
CA ARG A 258 7.74 3.15 8.86
C ARG A 258 8.17 4.08 7.71
N ALA A 259 9.09 5.01 7.97
CA ALA A 259 9.60 5.94 6.96
C ALA A 259 10.43 5.25 5.85
N ALA A 260 11.29 4.29 6.20
CA ALA A 260 12.12 3.56 5.23
C ALA A 260 11.27 2.65 4.32
N VAL A 261 10.20 2.08 4.87
CA VAL A 261 9.26 1.25 4.11
C VAL A 261 8.50 2.09 3.07
N LEU A 262 8.09 3.31 3.44
CA LEU A 262 7.39 4.20 2.52
C LEU A 262 8.25 4.63 1.34
N GLU A 263 9.52 4.92 1.57
CA GLU A 263 10.46 5.25 0.49
C GLU A 263 10.61 4.07 -0.48
N LEU A 264 10.85 2.86 0.04
CA LEU A 264 10.98 1.65 -0.78
C LEU A 264 9.73 1.34 -1.60
N VAL A 265 8.55 1.48 -0.99
CA VAL A 265 7.27 1.22 -1.66
C VAL A 265 6.97 2.29 -2.69
N SER A 266 7.28 3.56 -2.40
CA SER A 266 7.09 4.65 -3.36
C SER A 266 7.99 4.47 -4.59
N GLU A 267 9.26 4.15 -4.39
CA GLU A 267 10.22 3.90 -5.47
C GLU A 267 9.83 2.68 -6.34
N ALA A 268 9.26 1.64 -5.73
CA ALA A 268 8.80 0.45 -6.44
C ALA A 268 7.48 0.66 -7.21
N LEU A 269 6.64 1.60 -6.78
CA LEU A 269 5.34 1.91 -7.40
C LEU A 269 5.42 3.03 -8.44
N GLU A 270 6.56 3.71 -8.58
CA GLU A 270 6.78 4.63 -9.70
C GLU A 270 6.76 3.86 -11.04
N PRO A 271 5.86 4.21 -11.98
CA PRO A 271 5.84 3.54 -13.27
C PRO A 271 7.14 3.83 -14.02
N ARG A 272 7.87 2.78 -14.40
CA ARG A 272 8.99 2.84 -15.34
C ARG A 272 8.53 3.14 -16.76
#